data_AF-A0A6N8UG46-F1
#
_entry.id   AF-A0A6N8UG46-F1
#
_cell.length_a   1.000
_cell.length_b   1.000
_cell.length_c   1.000
_cell.angle_alpha   90.00
_cell.angle_beta   90.00
_cell.angle_gamma   90.00
#
_symmetry.space_group_name_H-M   'P 1'
#
loop_
_entity.id
_entity.type
_entity.pdbx_description
1 polymer ?
#
loop_
_entity_poly.entity_id
_entity_poly.type
_entity_poly.pdbx_seq_one_letter_code
_entity_poly.pdbx_strand_id
1 'polypeptide(L)'
;MDHYLYLILNILSFSVPFVYSFERKRLHFIQYWKSYFLAIALVGLVFIIWDIYFTNLGVWGFNDAYLVGWRLFQLPIEEWLFFLLIPY
;
A
#
# COMPACT_ATOMS: atom_id res chain seq x y z
N MET A 1 4.66 -18.27 -10.60
CA MET A 1 4.42 -16.87 -11.05
C MET A 1 3.47 -16.15 -10.09
N ASP A 2 2.66 -16.86 -9.30
CA ASP A 2 1.62 -16.24 -8.47
C ASP A 2 2.15 -15.56 -7.20
N HIS A 3 3.30 -15.99 -6.65
CA HIS A 3 3.92 -15.46 -5.43
C HIS A 3 4.26 -13.95 -5.43
N TYR A 4 4.14 -13.26 -6.56
CA TYR A 4 4.40 -11.82 -6.66
C TYR A 4 3.18 -11.04 -7.09
N LEU A 5 2.03 -11.70 -7.23
CA LEU A 5 0.84 -11.10 -7.82
C LEU A 5 0.39 -9.87 -7.03
N TYR A 6 0.35 -9.94 -5.70
CA TYR A 6 -0.06 -8.78 -4.90
C TYR A 6 0.92 -7.61 -5.06
N LEU A 7 2.23 -7.89 -5.01
CA LEU A 7 3.26 -6.89 -5.20
C LEU A 7 3.18 -6.23 -6.59
N ILE A 8 3.00 -7.04 -7.64
CA ILE A 8 2.87 -6.57 -9.02
C ILE A 8 1.63 -5.70 -9.17
N LEU A 9 0.50 -6.10 -8.59
CA LEU A 9 -0.72 -5.30 -8.61
C LEU A 9 -0.51 -3.94 -7.95
N ASN A 10 0.15 -3.89 -6.79
CA ASN A 10 0.43 -2.63 -6.10
C ASN A 10 1.32 -1.70 -6.96
N ILE A 11 2.38 -2.23 -7.56
CA ILE A 11 3.30 -1.44 -8.38
C ILE A 11 2.60 -0.94 -9.66
N LEU A 12 1.85 -1.80 -10.36
CA LEU A 12 1.17 -1.44 -11.59
C LEU A 12 0.07 -0.41 -11.33
N SER A 13 -0.74 -0.59 -10.27
CA SER A 13 -1.77 0.37 -9.86
C SER A 13 -1.18 1.74 -9.52
N PHE A 14 -0.05 1.77 -8.82
CA PHE A 14 0.66 3.02 -8.48
C PHE A 14 1.32 3.70 -9.68
N SER A 15 1.79 2.93 -10.66
CA SER A 15 2.61 3.46 -11.76
C SER A 15 1.90 4.55 -12.57
N VAL A 16 0.59 4.41 -12.80
CA VAL A 16 -0.21 5.36 -13.59
C VAL A 16 -0.35 6.71 -12.89
N PRO A 17 -0.92 6.81 -11.66
CA PRO A 17 -1.03 8.08 -10.96
C PRO A 17 0.35 8.67 -10.64
N PHE A 18 1.36 7.84 -10.34
CA PHE A 18 2.73 8.29 -10.15
C PHE A 18 3.30 9.02 -11.36
N VAL A 19 3.19 8.44 -12.56
CA VAL A 19 3.65 9.11 -13.79
C VAL A 19 2.85 10.38 -14.04
N TYR A 20 1.53 10.34 -13.83
CA TYR A 20 0.67 11.50 -14.06
C TYR A 20 0.92 12.65 -13.07
N SER A 21 1.45 12.38 -11.88
CA SER A 21 1.76 13.40 -10.86
C SER A 21 2.82 14.43 -11.31
N PHE A 22 3.65 14.06 -12.29
CA PHE A 22 4.67 14.93 -12.89
C PHE A 22 4.13 15.79 -14.03
N GLU A 23 2.89 15.54 -14.49
CA GLU A 23 2.26 16.31 -15.57
C GLU A 23 1.87 17.70 -15.09
N ARG A 24 2.80 18.65 -15.27
CA ARG A 24 2.69 20.03 -14.78
C ARG A 24 1.47 20.79 -15.32
N LYS A 25 0.94 20.43 -16.50
CA LYS A 25 -0.13 21.20 -17.12
C LYS A 25 -1.50 21.00 -16.50
N ARG A 26 -1.78 19.81 -15.95
CA ARG A 26 -3.12 19.48 -15.40
C ARG A 26 -3.07 19.00 -13.96
N LEU A 27 -2.04 18.25 -13.59
CA LEU A 27 -1.96 17.56 -12.31
C LEU A 27 -0.54 17.67 -11.76
N HIS A 28 -0.19 18.86 -11.26
CA HIS A 28 1.08 19.10 -10.57
C HIS A 28 1.00 18.60 -9.12
N PHE A 29 0.63 17.32 -8.93
CA PHE A 29 0.39 16.74 -7.62
C PHE A 29 1.68 16.56 -6.81
N ILE A 30 2.81 16.42 -7.48
CA ILE A 30 4.15 16.31 -6.89
C ILE A 30 4.46 17.43 -5.87
N GLN A 31 3.86 18.61 -6.01
CA GLN A 31 4.07 19.72 -5.07
C GLN A 31 3.51 19.45 -3.67
N TYR A 32 2.51 18.57 -3.55
CA TYR A 32 1.85 18.23 -2.29
C TYR A 32 2.41 16.96 -1.63
N TRP A 33 3.51 16.41 -2.16
CA TRP A 33 4.10 15.16 -1.70
C TRP A 33 4.30 15.13 -0.18
N LYS A 34 4.81 16.20 0.43
CA LYS A 34 5.00 16.25 1.89
C LYS A 34 3.68 16.09 2.67
N SER A 35 2.65 16.83 2.28
CA SER A 35 1.34 16.78 2.95
C SER A 35 0.64 15.44 2.72
N TYR A 36 0.78 14.88 1.52
CA TYR A 36 0.26 13.57 1.15
C TYR A 36 0.86 12.46 2.03
N PHE A 37 2.20 12.39 2.14
CA PHE A 37 2.85 11.37 2.96
C PHE A 37 2.50 11.51 4.44
N LEU A 38 2.33 12.74 4.94
CA LEU A 38 1.89 12.96 6.32
C LEU A 38 0.45 12.49 6.54
N ALA A 39 -0.46 12.80 5.62
CA ALA A 39 -1.86 12.37 5.71
C ALA A 39 -1.97 10.84 5.70
N ILE A 40 -1.25 10.18 4.79
CA ILE A 40 -1.27 8.71 4.70
C ILE A 40 -0.56 8.05 5.86
N ALA A 41 0.54 8.61 6.37
CA ALA A 41 1.17 8.06 7.56
C ALA A 41 0.19 8.07 8.74
N LEU A 42 -0.55 9.17 8.94
CA LEU A 42 -1.53 9.27 10.02
C LEU A 42 -2.70 8.31 9.84
N VAL A 43 -3.32 8.31 8.65
CA VAL A 43 -4.50 7.48 8.38
C VAL A 43 -4.12 6.00 8.28
N GLY A 44 -3.05 5.70 7.55
CA GLY A 44 -2.50 4.36 7.36
C GLY A 44 -2.09 3.71 8.68
N LEU A 45 -1.49 4.45 9.63
CA LEU A 45 -1.17 3.88 10.94
C LEU A 45 -2.41 3.37 11.68
N VAL A 46 -3.52 4.12 11.65
CA VAL A 46 -4.76 3.70 12.32
C VAL A 46 -5.30 2.41 11.69
N PHE A 47 -5.34 2.34 10.36
CA PHE A 47 -5.82 1.15 9.66
C PHE A 47 -4.89 -0.04 9.80
N ILE A 48 -3.57 0.16 9.74
CA ILE A 48 -2.59 -0.91 9.92
C ILE A 48 -2.69 -1.50 11.32
N ILE A 49 -2.86 -0.69 12.38
CA ILE A 49 -3.05 -1.20 13.75
C ILE A 49 -4.31 -2.06 13.83
N TRP A 50 -5.41 -1.62 13.21
CA TRP A 50 -6.63 -2.39 13.13
C TRP A 50 -6.42 -3.72 12.39
N ASP A 51 -5.76 -3.68 11.24
CA ASP A 51 -5.44 -4.85 10.43
C ASP A 51 -4.60 -5.87 11.20
N ILE A 52 -3.52 -5.41 11.86
CA ILE A 52 -2.68 -6.24 12.73
C ILE A 52 -3.56 -6.88 13.81
N TYR A 53 -4.45 -6.13 14.46
CA TYR A 53 -5.30 -6.67 15.52
C TYR A 53 -6.22 -7.79 15.01
N PHE A 54 -6.95 -7.57 13.91
CA PHE A 54 -7.91 -8.56 13.40
C PHE A 54 -7.26 -9.77 12.74
N THR A 55 -6.08 -9.59 12.12
CA THR A 55 -5.31 -10.70 11.56
C THR A 55 -4.68 -11.57 12.64
N ASN A 56 -4.22 -10.97 13.75
CA ASN A 56 -3.77 -11.74 14.92
C ASN A 56 -4.90 -12.53 15.60
N LEU A 57 -6.13 -12.00 15.59
CA LEU A 57 -7.31 -12.72 16.07
C LEU A 57 -7.79 -13.83 15.11
N GLY A 58 -7.20 -13.93 13.91
CA GLY A 58 -7.59 -14.93 12.91
C GLY A 58 -8.98 -14.69 12.31
N VAL A 59 -9.52 -13.48 12.42
CA VAL A 59 -10.83 -13.12 11.83
C VAL A 59 -10.73 -13.15 10.30
N TRP A 60 -9.58 -12.75 9.77
CA TRP A 60 -9.24 -12.83 8.35
C TRP A 60 -7.71 -12.86 8.19
N GLY A 61 -7.23 -13.08 6.97
CA GLY A 61 -5.79 -13.12 6.69
C GLY A 61 -5.47 -13.17 5.20
N PHE A 62 -4.20 -13.38 4.89
CA PHE A 62 -3.66 -13.32 3.54
C PHE A 62 -3.27 -14.71 3.03
N ASN A 63 -3.50 -14.94 1.74
CA ASN A 63 -3.14 -16.18 1.08
C ASN A 63 -1.68 -16.15 0.62
N ASP A 64 -0.83 -16.95 1.25
CA ASP A 64 0.63 -17.02 0.97
C ASP A 64 0.98 -17.40 -0.47
N ALA A 65 0.05 -18.00 -1.23
CA ALA A 65 0.26 -18.31 -2.64
C ALA A 65 0.51 -17.06 -3.50
N TYR A 66 0.04 -15.89 -3.06
CA TYR A 66 0.13 -14.63 -3.82
C TYR A 66 1.10 -13.61 -3.24
N LEU A 67 1.83 -14.00 -2.21
CA LEU A 67 2.71 -13.13 -1.42
C LEU A 67 4.17 -13.56 -1.57
N VAL A 68 5.06 -12.59 -1.40
CA VAL A 68 6.52 -12.76 -1.34
C VAL A 68 6.92 -13.59 -0.11
N GLY A 69 6.06 -13.65 0.91
CA GLY A 69 6.24 -14.46 2.11
C GLY A 69 6.89 -13.72 3.29
N TRP A 70 7.18 -12.43 3.13
CA TRP A 70 7.69 -11.59 4.23
C TRP A 70 6.53 -10.95 4.98
N ARG A 71 6.42 -11.25 6.28
CA ARG A 71 5.36 -10.73 7.15
C ARG A 71 5.95 -9.95 8.32
N LEU A 72 5.36 -8.80 8.62
CA LEU A 72 5.62 -7.99 9.79
C LEU A 72 4.32 -7.86 10.59
N PHE A 73 4.33 -8.28 11.86
CA PHE A 73 3.14 -8.34 12.72
C PHE A 73 1.95 -9.08 12.08
N GLN A 74 2.20 -10.25 11.46
CA GLN A 74 1.24 -11.05 10.66
C GLN A 74 0.78 -10.45 9.32
N LEU A 75 1.05 -9.17 9.06
CA LEU A 75 0.73 -8.53 7.80
C LEU A 75 1.86 -8.71 6.77
N PRO A 76 1.54 -9.07 5.52
CA PRO A 76 2.54 -9.16 4.46
C PRO A 76 3.05 -7.77 4.07
N ILE A 77 4.31 -7.68 3.62
CA ILE A 77 4.92 -6.40 3.23
C ILE A 77 4.13 -5.68 2.13
N GLU A 78 3.45 -6.44 1.28
CA GLU A 78 2.57 -5.93 0.25
C GLU A 78 1.39 -5.14 0.81
N GLU A 79 0.88 -5.49 1.98
CA GLU A 79 -0.19 -4.71 2.64
C GLU A 79 0.33 -3.37 3.15
N TRP A 80 1.54 -3.34 3.71
CA TRP A 80 2.19 -2.09 4.10
C TRP A 80 2.40 -1.17 2.88
N LEU A 81 2.79 -1.76 1.75
CA LEU A 81 2.91 -1.05 0.47
C LEU A 81 1.54 -0.61 -0.07
N PHE A 82 0.49 -1.41 0.10
CA PHE A 82 -0.86 -1.06 -0.33
C PHE A 82 -1.32 0.26 0.30
N PHE A 83 -1.19 0.41 1.62
CA PHE A 83 -1.55 1.66 2.32
C PHE A 83 -0.73 2.87 1.86
N LEU A 84 0.49 2.66 1.37
CA LEU A 84 1.36 3.73 0.89
C LEU A 84 1.09 4.12 -0.57
N LEU A 85 0.87 3.12 -1.42
CA LEU A 85 0.90 3.23 -2.88
C LEU A 85 -0.48 3.42 -3.49
N ILE A 86 -1.53 2.80 -2.95
CA ILE A 86 -2.87 2.84 -3.55
C ILE A 86 -3.58 4.19 -3.39
N PRO A 87 -3.42 4.93 -2.27
CA PRO A 87 -4.06 6.23 -2.14
C PRO A 87 -3.39 7.35 -2.96
N TYR A 88 -2.31 7.04 -3.69
CA TYR A 88 -1.53 7.99 -4.50
C TYR A 88 -2.27 8.42 -5.77
#